data_AF-A0A9E3GW84-F1
#
_entry.id   AF-A0A9E3GW84-F1
#
_cell.length_a   1.000
_cell.length_b   1.000
_cell.length_c   1.000
_cell.angle_alpha   90.00
_cell.angle_beta   90.00
_cell.angle_gamma   90.00
#
_symmetry.space_group_name_H-M   'P 1'
#
loop_
_entity.id
_entity.type
_entity.pdbx_description
1 polymer ?
#
loop_
_entity_poly.entity_id
_entity_poly.type
_entity_poly.pdbx_seq_one_letter_code
_entity_poly.pdbx_strand_id
1 'polypeptide(L)'
;MPKKLPWTDAQDTRLRRLRAEGAHWDAIAALFGVTRWAAIERGRRIGAFPRPAGFVPPPEDPERDPLPPGHPHSWGAITAGTVLEDVPYPLPVFVP
;
A
#
# COMPACT_ATOMS: atom_id res chain seq x y z
N MET A 1 6.59 -14.17 25.86
CA MET A 1 6.00 -14.48 24.55
C MET A 1 6.19 -13.26 23.65
N PRO A 2 6.93 -13.34 22.53
CA PRO A 2 7.04 -12.22 21.60
C PRO A 2 5.66 -11.89 21.02
N LYS A 3 5.24 -10.63 21.10
CA LYS A 3 3.95 -10.18 20.54
C LYS A 3 4.07 -10.16 19.01
N LYS A 4 3.18 -10.86 18.31
CA LYS A 4 3.09 -10.78 16.84
C LYS A 4 2.70 -9.35 16.48
N LEU A 5 3.45 -8.70 15.59
CA LEU A 5 3.05 -7.41 15.02
C LEU A 5 1.70 -7.62 14.29
N PRO A 6 0.63 -6.89 14.63
CA PRO A 6 -0.59 -6.93 13.85
C PRO A 6 -0.36 -6.19 12.54
N TRP A 7 -0.41 -6.90 11.42
CA TRP A 7 -0.41 -6.27 10.10
C TRP A 7 -1.68 -5.44 9.95
N THR A 8 -1.53 -4.13 9.79
CA THR A 8 -2.65 -3.22 9.53
C THR A 8 -2.89 -3.06 8.02
N ASP A 9 -4.08 -2.62 7.63
CA ASP A 9 -4.39 -2.38 6.21
C ASP A 9 -3.53 -1.26 5.59
N ALA A 10 -3.11 -0.29 6.41
CA ALA A 10 -2.14 0.74 5.99
C ALA A 10 -0.77 0.12 5.69
N GLN A 11 -0.31 -0.82 6.53
CA GLN A 11 0.93 -1.56 6.28
C GLN A 11 0.82 -2.44 5.04
N ASP A 12 -0.32 -3.06 4.80
CA ASP A 12 -0.58 -3.86 3.59
C ASP A 12 -0.58 -3.02 2.33
N THR A 13 -1.22 -1.84 2.38
CA THR A 13 -1.22 -0.88 1.28
C THR A 13 0.20 -0.45 0.95
N ARG A 14 0.99 -0.11 1.99
CA ARG A 14 2.40 0.25 1.83
C ARG A 14 3.24 -0.91 1.30
N LEU A 15 2.98 -2.15 1.73
CA LEU A 15 3.68 -3.34 1.25
C LEU A 15 3.36 -3.61 -0.24
N ARG A 16 2.09 -3.51 -0.65
CA ARG A 16 1.69 -3.59 -2.07
C ARG A 16 2.38 -2.54 -2.92
N ARG A 17 2.41 -1.29 -2.45
CA ARG A 17 3.08 -0.17 -3.13
C ARG A 17 4.57 -0.46 -3.32
N LEU A 18 5.28 -0.80 -2.25
CA LEU A 18 6.71 -1.13 -2.29
C LEU A 18 7.01 -2.29 -3.25
N ARG A 19 6.16 -3.33 -3.28
CA ARG A 19 6.31 -4.41 -4.25
C ARG A 19 6.06 -3.94 -5.67
N ALA A 20 5.02 -3.17 -5.92
CA ALA A 20 4.72 -2.61 -7.24
C ALA A 20 5.83 -1.67 -7.76
N GLU A 21 6.55 -0.99 -6.87
CA GLU A 21 7.74 -0.17 -7.16
C GLU A 21 9.02 -1.00 -7.35
N GLY A 22 8.96 -2.31 -7.12
CA GLY A 22 10.08 -3.23 -7.31
C GLY A 22 10.98 -3.43 -6.09
N ALA A 23 10.63 -2.90 -4.92
CA ALA A 23 11.43 -3.06 -3.70
C ALA A 23 11.64 -4.53 -3.35
N HIS A 24 12.88 -4.90 -2.99
CA HIS A 24 13.23 -6.26 -2.60
C HIS A 24 12.67 -6.61 -1.20
N TRP A 25 12.38 -7.89 -0.96
CA TRP A 25 11.82 -8.36 0.30
C TRP A 25 12.66 -8.02 1.53
N ASP A 26 13.98 -7.93 1.38
CA ASP A 26 14.88 -7.57 2.48
C ASP A 26 14.74 -6.10 2.88
N ALA A 27 14.61 -5.20 1.89
CA ALA A 27 14.36 -3.79 2.13
C ALA A 27 12.99 -3.56 2.78
N ILE A 28 11.97 -4.29 2.30
CA ILE A 28 10.63 -4.28 2.89
C ILE A 28 10.69 -4.75 4.35
N ALA A 29 11.34 -5.89 4.62
CA ALA A 29 11.45 -6.43 5.97
C ALA A 29 12.11 -5.46 6.95
N ALA A 30 13.19 -4.79 6.52
CA ALA A 30 13.86 -3.75 7.29
C ALA A 30 12.94 -2.55 7.58
N LEU A 31 12.20 -2.07 6.58
CA LEU A 31 11.26 -0.95 6.73
C LEU A 31 10.14 -1.23 7.73
N PHE A 32 9.61 -2.46 7.74
CA PHE A 32 8.53 -2.85 8.64
C PHE A 32 9.02 -3.39 9.99
N GLY A 33 10.33 -3.54 10.20
CA GLY A 33 10.89 -4.11 11.43
C GLY A 33 10.50 -5.59 11.64
N VAL A 34 10.31 -6.33 10.56
CA VAL A 34 9.89 -7.75 10.58
C VAL A 34 10.95 -8.64 9.93
N THR A 35 10.81 -9.95 10.09
CA THR A 35 11.68 -10.89 9.35
C THR A 35 11.33 -10.90 7.87
N ARG A 36 12.31 -11.20 7.02
CA ARG A 36 12.11 -11.43 5.58
C ARG A 36 10.98 -12.42 5.30
N TRP A 37 10.93 -13.51 6.06
CA TRP A 37 9.90 -14.53 5.92
C TRP A 37 8.50 -13.98 6.21
N ALA A 38 8.34 -13.19 7.28
CA ALA A 38 7.06 -12.58 7.61
C ALA A 38 6.57 -11.62 6.52
N ALA A 39 7.47 -10.83 5.92
CA ALA A 39 7.15 -9.96 4.79
C ALA A 39 6.72 -10.74 3.54
N ILE A 40 7.43 -11.83 3.20
CA ILE A 40 7.08 -12.71 2.07
C ILE A 40 5.72 -13.38 2.27
N GLU A 41 5.48 -13.95 3.46
CA GLU A 41 4.23 -14.63 3.77
C GLU A 41 3.05 -13.66 3.71
N ARG A 42 3.19 -12.46 4.31
CA ARG A 42 2.15 -11.43 4.23
C ARG A 42 1.93 -10.98 2.80
N GLY A 43 3.00 -10.69 2.07
CA GLY A 43 2.94 -10.26 0.67
C GLY A 43 2.19 -11.23 -0.22
N ARG A 44 2.42 -12.55 -0.07
CA ARG A 44 1.65 -13.59 -0.75
C ARG A 44 0.17 -13.57 -0.38
N ARG A 45 -0.15 -13.45 0.92
CA ARG A 45 -1.53 -13.42 1.42
C ARG A 45 -2.34 -12.24 0.88
N ILE A 46 -1.69 -11.08 0.66
CA ILE A 46 -2.37 -9.85 0.24
C ILE A 46 -2.24 -9.54 -1.25
N GLY A 47 -1.58 -10.41 -2.02
CA GLY A 47 -1.34 -10.24 -3.46
C GLY A 47 -0.32 -9.17 -3.82
N ALA A 48 0.67 -8.90 -2.95
CA ALA A 48 1.72 -7.92 -3.22
C ALA A 48 2.79 -8.49 -4.15
N PHE A 49 2.56 -8.35 -5.45
CA PHE A 49 3.46 -8.80 -6.51
C PHE A 49 4.21 -7.62 -7.13
N PRO A 50 5.41 -7.85 -7.69
CA PRO A 50 6.07 -6.83 -8.46
C PRO A 50 5.24 -6.50 -9.69
N ARG A 51 5.17 -5.22 -10.01
CA ARG A 51 4.51 -4.79 -11.24
C ARG A 51 5.26 -5.41 -12.43
N PRO A 52 4.55 -5.91 -13.47
CA PRO A 52 5.20 -6.43 -14.67
C PRO A 52 6.18 -5.40 -15.24
N ALA A 53 7.36 -5.86 -15.66
CA ALA A 53 8.33 -5.01 -16.33
C ALA A 53 7.68 -4.41 -17.59
N GLY A 54 7.74 -3.08 -17.72
CA GLY A 54 7.13 -2.35 -18.84
C GLY A 54 5.65 -1.99 -18.66
N PHE A 55 5.02 -2.24 -17.50
CA PHE A 55 3.71 -1.64 -17.23
C PHE A 55 3.86 -0.12 -17.15
N VAL A 56 3.19 0.57 -18.07
CA VAL A 56 2.97 2.02 -18.02
C VAL A 56 1.49 2.21 -17.68
N PRO A 57 1.13 2.87 -16.56
CA PRO A 57 -0.27 3.20 -16.30
C PRO A 57 -0.81 4.03 -17.48
N PRO A 58 -2.07 3.84 -17.90
CA PRO A 58 -2.68 4.72 -18.87
C PRO A 58 -2.52 6.18 -18.43
N PRO A 59 -2.19 7.10 -19.35
CA PRO A 59 -2.17 8.51 -19.01
C PRO A 59 -3.54 8.92 -18.47
N GLU A 60 -3.54 9.77 -17.43
CA GLU A 60 -4.79 10.30 -16.89
C GLU A 60 -5.43 11.21 -17.95
N ASP A 61 -6.71 10.97 -18.23
CA ASP A 61 -7.49 11.80 -19.15
C ASP A 61 -7.78 13.15 -18.47
N PRO A 62 -7.27 14.28 -18.99
CA PRO A 62 -7.51 15.59 -18.39
C PRO A 62 -8.98 16.03 -18.50
N GLU A 63 -9.75 15.46 -19.43
CA GLU A 63 -11.16 15.78 -19.67
C GLU A 63 -12.12 14.86 -18.92
N ARG A 64 -11.60 13.97 -18.06
CA ARG A 64 -12.47 13.10 -17.25
C ARG A 64 -13.34 13.91 -16.29
N ASP A 65 -14.53 13.39 -16.00
CA ASP A 65 -15.36 13.92 -14.92
C ASP A 65 -14.61 13.88 -13.55
N PRO A 66 -14.96 14.78 -12.62
CA PRO A 66 -14.44 14.74 -11.27
C PRO A 66 -14.71 13.38 -10.61
N LEU A 67 -13.72 12.88 -9.86
CA LEU A 67 -13.89 11.67 -9.07
C LEU A 67 -14.93 11.91 -7.97
N PRO A 68 -15.72 10.88 -7.60
CA PRO A 68 -16.73 11.04 -6.56
C PRO A 68 -16.09 11.42 -5.22
N PRO A 69 -16.83 12.09 -4.32
CA PRO A 69 -16.38 12.34 -2.95
C PRO A 69 -15.93 11.05 -2.27
N GLY A 70 -14.75 11.09 -1.64
CA GLY A 70 -14.18 9.90 -0.99
C GLY A 70 -13.50 8.91 -1.95
N HIS A 71 -13.28 9.28 -3.22
CA HIS A 71 -12.46 8.45 -4.09
C HIS A 71 -11.01 8.35 -3.56
N PRO A 72 -10.40 7.14 -3.48
CA PRO A 72 -9.05 6.96 -2.91
C PRO A 72 -7.98 7.83 -3.56
N HIS A 73 -8.08 8.06 -4.87
CA HIS A 73 -7.14 8.93 -5.59
C HIS A 73 -7.24 10.40 -5.13
N SER A 74 -8.45 10.94 -4.97
CA SER A 74 -8.66 12.29 -4.45
C SER A 74 -8.15 12.43 -3.02
N TRP A 75 -8.40 11.43 -2.17
CA TRP A 75 -7.87 11.41 -0.81
C TRP A 75 -6.35 11.42 -0.78
N GLY A 76 -5.71 10.55 -1.58
CA GLY A 76 -4.25 10.50 -1.69
C GLY A 76 -3.65 11.81 -2.19
N ALA A 77 -4.32 12.49 -3.12
CA ALA A 77 -3.88 13.81 -3.60
C ALA A 77 -3.94 14.88 -2.49
N ILE A 78 -4.96 14.82 -1.62
CA ILE A 78 -5.13 15.77 -0.50
C ILE A 78 -4.14 15.50 0.63
N THR A 79 -3.82 14.23 0.92
CA THR A 79 -2.96 13.86 2.06
C THR A 79 -1.49 13.72 1.72
N ALA A 80 -1.11 13.85 0.44
CA ALA A 80 0.27 13.79 0.00
C ALA A 80 1.17 14.78 0.77
N GLY A 81 2.29 14.28 1.33
CA GLY A 81 3.23 15.09 2.12
C GLY A 81 2.74 15.44 3.53
N THR A 82 1.61 14.89 3.98
CA THR A 82 1.09 15.10 5.34
C THR A 82 1.34 13.88 6.22
N VAL A 83 1.06 14.00 7.53
CA VAL A 83 1.09 12.84 8.45
C VAL A 83 0.06 11.75 8.10
N LEU A 84 -0.89 12.06 7.21
CA LEU A 84 -1.90 11.13 6.70
C LEU A 84 -1.52 10.51 5.35
N GLU A 85 -0.30 10.77 4.87
CA GLU A 85 0.19 10.09 3.67
C GLU A 85 0.17 8.57 3.86
N ASP A 86 -0.17 7.84 2.80
CA ASP A 86 -0.41 6.38 2.79
C ASP A 86 -1.57 5.87 3.66
N VAL A 87 -2.33 6.74 4.34
CA VAL A 87 -3.58 6.34 5.01
C VAL A 87 -4.68 6.16 3.95
N PRO A 88 -5.35 5.00 3.87
CA PRO A 88 -6.39 4.76 2.87
C PRO A 88 -7.71 5.47 3.22
N TYR A 89 -8.54 5.70 2.21
CA TYR A 89 -9.95 6.07 2.37
C TYR A 89 -10.83 5.15 1.50
N PRO A 90 -12.00 4.69 1.98
CA PRO A 90 -12.49 4.85 3.36
C PRO A 90 -11.54 4.19 4.37
N LEU A 91 -11.56 4.71 5.61
CA LEU A 91 -10.76 4.10 6.67
C LEU A 91 -11.19 2.64 6.86
N PRO A 92 -10.25 1.73 7.10
CA PRO A 92 -10.58 0.34 7.34
C PRO A 92 -11.49 0.24 8.57
N VAL A 93 -12.61 -0.48 8.40
CA VAL A 93 -13.52 -0.78 9.51
C VAL A 93 -12.87 -1.89 10.34
N PHE A 94 -12.37 -1.54 11.52
CA PHE A 94 -11.88 -2.53 12.48
C PHE A 94 -13.07 -3.26 13.09
N VAL A 95 -13.34 -4.47 12.60
CA VAL A 95 -14.32 -5.38 13.23
C VAL A 95 -13.64 -6.02 14.46
N PRO A 96 -14.25 -5.99 15.65
CA PRO A 96 -13.67 -6.54 16.89
C PRO A 96 -13.48 -8.06 16.86
#